data_AF-A0A8J6T1P3-F1
#
_entry.id   AF-A0A8J6T1P3-F1
#
_cell.length_a   1.000
_cell.length_b   1.000
_cell.length_c   1.000
_cell.angle_alpha   90.00
_cell.angle_beta   90.00
_cell.angle_gamma   90.00
#
_symmetry.space_group_name_H-M   'P 1'
#
loop_
_entity.id
_entity.type
_entity.pdbx_description
1 polymer ?
#
loop_
_entity_poly.entity_id
_entity_poly.type
_entity_poly.pdbx_seq_one_letter_code
_entity_poly.pdbx_strand_id
1 'polypeptide(L)'
;MFFSDFVAIYGQEDAQWELSMLALERFTQRSSAEFAIRPFLLRNPGRVMGQMEIWSQHPNEHVRRLSSEGCRPRLPWGVSLPMFKRDPTPVLSILEHLKADPSLYVRKSVANNLNDIAKDHPGVVLETVRCWKGVDPKTDWIIRQGCRTLIRKADPEVLTLFGYAADAGSDLMIGNPCQLQYTLRIR
;
A
#
# COMPACT_ATOMS: atom_id res chain seq x y z
N MET A 1 1.28 -20.52 -2.06
CA MET A 1 2.62 -19.95 -2.31
C MET A 1 3.53 -20.89 -3.11
N PHE A 2 3.62 -22.18 -2.80
CA PHE A 2 4.50 -23.14 -3.51
C PHE A 2 4.55 -23.00 -5.06
N PHE A 3 3.38 -22.95 -5.74
CA PHE A 3 3.35 -22.82 -7.20
C PHE A 3 3.91 -21.50 -7.73
N SER A 4 3.64 -20.39 -7.05
CA SER A 4 4.19 -19.08 -7.41
C SER A 4 5.71 -19.06 -7.19
N ASP A 5 6.19 -19.69 -6.12
CA ASP A 5 7.62 -19.74 -5.79
C ASP A 5 8.41 -20.57 -6.81
N PHE A 6 7.81 -21.65 -7.33
CA PHE A 6 8.39 -22.40 -8.45
C PHE A 6 8.62 -21.51 -9.67
N VAL A 7 7.64 -20.70 -10.05
CA VAL A 7 7.77 -19.75 -11.18
C VAL A 7 8.86 -18.71 -10.89
N ALA A 8 8.94 -18.22 -9.65
CA ALA A 8 9.97 -17.27 -9.26
C ALA A 8 11.40 -17.81 -9.38
N ILE A 9 11.59 -19.12 -9.16
CA ILE A 9 12.91 -19.76 -9.22
C ILE A 9 13.27 -20.19 -10.64
N TYR A 10 12.33 -20.81 -11.36
CA TYR A 10 12.62 -21.49 -12.63
C TYR A 10 12.09 -20.76 -13.87
N GLY A 11 11.30 -19.69 -13.71
CA GLY A 11 10.59 -19.01 -14.81
C GLY A 11 11.16 -17.66 -15.21
N GLN A 12 12.37 -17.28 -14.77
CA GLN A 12 12.94 -15.94 -14.98
C GLN A 12 13.63 -15.74 -16.34
N GLU A 13 13.89 -16.79 -17.09
CA GLU A 13 14.46 -16.70 -18.44
C GLU A 13 13.46 -15.99 -19.40
N ASP A 14 13.99 -15.23 -20.36
CA ASP A 14 13.15 -14.37 -21.22
C ASP A 14 12.21 -15.18 -22.12
N ALA A 15 12.59 -16.41 -22.49
CA ALA A 15 11.77 -17.31 -23.31
C ALA A 15 10.51 -17.79 -22.58
N GLN A 16 10.51 -17.76 -21.24
CA GLN A 16 9.43 -18.22 -20.38
C GLN A 16 8.57 -17.06 -19.87
N TRP A 17 8.90 -15.80 -20.21
CA TRP A 17 8.22 -14.62 -19.70
C TRP A 17 6.69 -14.71 -19.76
N GLU A 18 6.15 -14.99 -20.95
CA GLU A 18 4.69 -15.04 -21.18
C GLU A 18 4.05 -16.13 -20.31
N LEU A 19 4.67 -17.31 -20.27
CA LEU A 19 4.17 -18.44 -19.46
C LEU A 19 4.25 -18.13 -17.97
N SER A 20 5.32 -17.48 -17.51
CA SER A 20 5.52 -17.07 -16.13
C SER A 20 4.49 -16.03 -15.69
N MET A 21 4.24 -14.99 -16.49
CA MET A 21 3.23 -13.98 -16.15
C MET A 21 1.83 -14.59 -16.12
N LEU A 22 1.48 -15.43 -17.10
CA LEU A 22 0.21 -16.15 -17.12
C LEU A 22 0.04 -17.06 -15.88
N ALA A 23 1.11 -17.76 -15.49
CA ALA A 23 1.10 -18.62 -14.32
C ALA A 23 0.90 -17.82 -13.03
N LEU A 24 1.64 -16.72 -12.83
CA LEU A 24 1.50 -15.87 -11.65
C LEU A 24 0.11 -15.23 -11.57
N GLU A 25 -0.44 -14.77 -12.69
CA GLU A 25 -1.81 -14.26 -12.77
C GLU A 25 -2.84 -15.33 -12.38
N ARG A 26 -2.68 -16.57 -12.86
CA ARG A 26 -3.57 -17.67 -12.51
C ARG A 26 -3.46 -18.05 -11.02
N PHE A 27 -2.24 -18.13 -10.50
CA PHE A 27 -2.01 -18.57 -9.11
C PHE A 27 -2.42 -17.51 -8.09
N THR A 28 -2.23 -16.22 -8.39
CA THR A 28 -2.60 -15.14 -7.45
C THR A 28 -4.10 -15.09 -7.19
N GLN A 29 -4.94 -15.57 -8.11
CA GLN A 29 -6.40 -15.62 -7.92
C GLN A 29 -6.87 -16.62 -6.85
N ARG A 30 -6.03 -17.59 -6.46
CA ARG A 30 -6.34 -18.58 -5.42
C ARG A 30 -5.42 -18.49 -4.21
N SER A 31 -4.40 -17.63 -4.26
CA SER A 31 -3.39 -17.46 -3.21
C SER A 31 -2.83 -16.03 -3.30
N SER A 32 -1.51 -15.87 -3.31
CA SER A 32 -0.83 -14.61 -3.64
C SER A 32 0.47 -14.91 -4.38
N ALA A 33 0.80 -14.06 -5.36
CA ALA A 33 2.09 -14.04 -6.05
C ALA A 33 2.96 -12.84 -5.62
N GLU A 34 2.62 -12.16 -4.52
CA GLU A 34 3.27 -10.92 -4.08
C GLU A 34 4.78 -11.05 -3.82
N PHE A 35 5.27 -12.24 -3.42
CA PHE A 35 6.70 -12.52 -3.29
C PHE A 35 7.31 -12.97 -4.61
N ALA A 36 6.62 -13.84 -5.34
CA ALA A 36 7.10 -14.47 -6.56
C ALA A 36 7.36 -13.49 -7.71
N ILE A 37 6.63 -12.37 -7.75
CA ILE A 37 6.81 -11.35 -8.79
C ILE A 37 8.06 -10.46 -8.56
N ARG A 38 8.61 -10.46 -7.35
CA ARG A 38 9.67 -9.52 -6.95
C ARG A 38 11.04 -9.82 -7.59
N PRO A 39 11.47 -11.09 -7.75
CA PRO A 39 12.64 -11.41 -8.56
C PRO A 39 12.56 -10.87 -10.00
N PHE A 40 11.39 -10.94 -10.63
CA PHE A 40 11.17 -10.35 -11.96
C PHE A 40 11.32 -8.82 -11.92
N LEU A 41 10.74 -8.15 -10.91
CA LEU A 41 10.89 -6.70 -10.73
C LEU A 41 12.35 -6.27 -10.55
N LEU A 42 13.14 -7.07 -9.83
CA LEU A 42 14.57 -6.80 -9.64
C LEU A 42 15.38 -6.96 -10.93
N ARG A 43 14.99 -7.90 -11.79
CA ARG A 43 15.69 -8.18 -13.05
C ARG A 43 15.31 -7.21 -14.17
N ASN A 44 14.01 -6.93 -14.35
CA ASN A 44 13.51 -6.05 -15.41
C ASN A 44 12.30 -5.23 -14.93
N PRO A 45 12.51 -4.16 -14.16
CA PRO A 45 11.43 -3.40 -13.55
C PRO A 45 10.50 -2.78 -14.60
N GLY A 46 11.04 -2.26 -15.71
CA GLY A 46 10.23 -1.63 -16.76
C GLY A 46 9.22 -2.59 -17.37
N ARG A 47 9.69 -3.79 -17.78
CA ARG A 47 8.81 -4.82 -18.37
C ARG A 47 7.73 -5.28 -17.41
N VAL A 48 8.08 -5.50 -16.14
CA VAL A 48 7.13 -5.97 -15.13
C VAL A 48 6.14 -4.86 -14.74
N MET A 49 6.57 -3.61 -14.62
CA MET A 49 5.64 -2.51 -14.33
C MET A 49 4.63 -2.30 -15.47
N GLY A 50 5.02 -2.50 -16.73
CA GLY A 50 4.05 -2.57 -17.84
C GLY A 50 3.01 -3.67 -17.65
N GLN A 51 3.41 -4.85 -17.17
CA GLN A 51 2.46 -5.91 -16.81
C GLN A 51 1.58 -5.54 -15.60
N MET A 52 2.13 -4.83 -14.61
CA MET A 52 1.37 -4.34 -13.46
C MET A 52 0.30 -3.32 -13.88
N GLU A 53 0.57 -2.48 -14.88
CA GLU A 53 -0.41 -1.54 -15.43
C GLU A 53 -1.58 -2.29 -16.08
N ILE A 54 -1.31 -3.36 -16.82
CA ILE A 54 -2.34 -4.25 -17.38
C ILE A 54 -3.13 -4.91 -16.23
N TRP A 55 -2.44 -5.49 -15.25
CA TRP A 55 -3.08 -6.16 -14.12
C TRP A 55 -3.88 -5.24 -13.21
N SER A 56 -3.54 -3.95 -13.14
CA SER A 56 -4.31 -2.95 -12.39
C SER A 56 -5.74 -2.76 -12.92
N GLN A 57 -6.00 -3.13 -14.17
CA GLN A 57 -7.30 -3.02 -14.82
C GLN A 57 -8.04 -4.37 -14.93
N HIS A 58 -7.46 -5.43 -14.38
CA HIS A 58 -7.99 -6.79 -14.53
C HIS A 58 -9.35 -6.97 -13.80
N PRO A 59 -10.32 -7.74 -14.34
CA PRO A 59 -11.62 -7.92 -13.70
C PRO A 59 -11.56 -8.58 -12.32
N ASN A 60 -10.58 -9.46 -12.10
CA ASN A 60 -10.35 -10.13 -10.81
C ASN A 60 -9.58 -9.24 -9.82
N GLU A 61 -10.15 -9.02 -8.63
CA GLU A 61 -9.55 -8.20 -7.57
C GLU A 61 -8.21 -8.71 -7.04
N HIS A 62 -7.95 -10.02 -7.08
CA HIS A 62 -6.68 -10.60 -6.62
C HIS A 62 -5.52 -10.23 -7.54
N VAL A 63 -5.80 -10.08 -8.84
CA VAL A 63 -4.83 -9.65 -9.85
C VAL A 63 -4.57 -8.15 -9.72
N ARG A 64 -5.63 -7.34 -9.53
CA ARG A 64 -5.49 -5.90 -9.23
C ARG A 64 -4.75 -5.65 -7.91
N ARG A 65 -4.99 -6.47 -6.88
CA ARG A 65 -4.21 -6.38 -5.65
C ARG A 65 -2.75 -6.69 -5.93
N LEU A 66 -2.44 -7.74 -6.70
CA LEU A 66 -1.05 -8.10 -6.99
C LEU A 66 -0.29 -6.94 -7.64
N SER A 67 -0.95 -6.17 -8.53
CA SER A 67 -0.29 -5.03 -9.17
C SER A 67 0.14 -3.95 -8.17
N SER A 68 -0.66 -3.68 -7.13
CA SER A 68 -0.30 -2.78 -6.04
C SER A 68 0.63 -3.42 -5.01
N GLU A 69 0.38 -4.66 -4.58
CA GLU A 69 1.09 -5.31 -3.48
C GLU A 69 2.49 -5.75 -3.88
N GLY A 70 2.62 -6.31 -5.09
CA GLY A 70 3.86 -6.86 -5.61
C GLY A 70 4.95 -5.80 -5.80
N CYS A 71 4.57 -4.57 -6.16
CA CYS A 71 5.48 -3.44 -6.35
C CYS A 71 5.75 -2.62 -5.08
N ARG A 72 5.24 -3.03 -3.90
CA ARG A 72 5.49 -2.30 -2.64
C ARG A 72 7.00 -2.15 -2.36
N PRO A 73 7.50 -0.92 -2.11
CA PRO A 73 8.91 -0.69 -1.80
C PRO A 73 9.38 -1.43 -0.53
N ARG A 74 8.47 -1.59 0.45
CA ARG A 74 8.74 -2.12 1.80
C ARG A 74 7.74 -3.22 2.19
N LEU A 75 7.51 -4.18 1.29
CA LEU A 75 6.69 -5.35 1.58
C LEU A 75 7.30 -6.19 2.73
N PRO A 76 6.56 -6.48 3.81
CA PRO A 76 7.03 -7.38 4.87
C PRO A 76 7.37 -8.77 4.32
N TRP A 77 8.46 -9.36 4.81
CA TRP A 77 8.97 -10.69 4.40
C TRP A 77 9.37 -10.85 2.93
N GLY A 78 9.02 -9.90 2.06
CA GLY A 78 9.47 -9.85 0.68
C GLY A 78 10.88 -9.26 0.56
N VAL A 79 11.59 -9.65 -0.51
CA VAL A 79 12.85 -9.00 -0.89
C VAL A 79 12.63 -7.49 -1.11
N SER A 80 13.51 -6.63 -0.63
CA SER A 80 13.33 -5.18 -0.79
C SER A 80 13.44 -4.77 -2.28
N LEU A 81 12.65 -3.77 -2.70
CA LEU A 81 12.76 -3.16 -4.03
C LEU A 81 13.39 -1.76 -3.88
N PRO A 82 14.74 -1.66 -3.81
CA PRO A 82 15.41 -0.39 -3.54
C PRO A 82 15.20 0.65 -4.66
N MET A 83 14.97 0.21 -5.91
CA MET A 83 14.66 1.13 -7.00
C MET A 83 13.40 1.95 -6.73
N PHE A 84 12.34 1.35 -6.17
CA PHE A 84 11.10 2.06 -5.86
C PHE A 84 11.14 2.84 -4.54
N LYS A 85 12.12 2.55 -3.68
CA LYS A 85 12.45 3.45 -2.57
C LYS A 85 13.18 4.69 -3.04
N ARG A 86 13.95 4.63 -4.13
CA ARG A 86 14.64 5.80 -4.70
C ARG A 86 13.70 6.65 -5.53
N ASP A 87 12.90 6.00 -6.37
CA ASP A 87 11.92 6.66 -7.24
C ASP A 87 10.58 5.91 -7.18
N PRO A 88 9.56 6.47 -6.50
CA PRO A 88 8.25 5.85 -6.39
C PRO A 88 7.35 6.09 -7.61
N THR A 89 7.78 6.86 -8.61
CA THR A 89 6.95 7.27 -9.76
C THR A 89 6.26 6.10 -10.48
N PRO A 90 6.95 4.99 -10.81
CA PRO A 90 6.29 3.85 -11.46
C PRO A 90 5.19 3.23 -10.61
N VAL A 91 5.39 3.22 -9.28
CA VAL A 91 4.41 2.67 -8.34
C VAL A 91 3.19 3.57 -8.24
N LEU A 92 3.39 4.90 -8.20
CA LEU A 92 2.30 5.87 -8.13
C LEU A 92 1.37 5.78 -9.35
N SER A 93 1.88 5.49 -10.55
CA SER A 93 1.07 5.21 -11.73
C SER A 93 0.05 4.09 -11.48
N ILE A 94 0.48 2.98 -10.85
CA ILE A 94 -0.42 1.88 -10.48
C ILE A 94 -1.44 2.30 -9.42
N LEU A 95 -1.00 3.05 -8.41
CA LEU A 95 -1.90 3.49 -7.33
C LEU A 95 -2.97 4.46 -7.86
N GLU A 96 -2.64 5.30 -8.85
CA GLU A 96 -3.55 6.24 -9.51
C GLU A 96 -4.72 5.53 -10.20
N HIS A 97 -4.47 4.39 -10.85
CA HIS A 97 -5.51 3.54 -11.44
C HIS A 97 -6.43 2.90 -10.38
N LEU A 98 -5.86 2.53 -9.22
CA LEU A 98 -6.54 1.78 -8.18
C LEU A 98 -7.15 2.65 -7.06
N LYS A 99 -6.99 3.98 -7.12
CA LYS A 99 -7.35 4.91 -6.02
C LYS A 99 -8.83 4.90 -5.63
N ALA A 100 -9.72 4.38 -6.47
CA ALA A 100 -11.15 4.26 -6.20
C ALA A 100 -11.68 2.81 -6.37
N ASP A 101 -10.78 1.81 -6.32
CA ASP A 101 -11.13 0.41 -6.57
C ASP A 101 -12.33 -0.05 -5.72
N PRO A 102 -13.33 -0.76 -6.28
CA PRO A 102 -14.49 -1.22 -5.52
C PRO A 102 -14.13 -2.21 -4.40
N SER A 103 -13.04 -2.97 -4.53
CA SER A 103 -12.61 -3.94 -3.52
C SER A 103 -11.84 -3.30 -2.38
N LEU A 104 -12.32 -3.52 -1.14
CA LEU A 104 -11.57 -3.13 0.06
C LEU A 104 -10.22 -3.83 0.17
N TYR A 105 -10.11 -5.05 -0.36
CA TYR A 105 -8.87 -5.83 -0.35
C TYR A 105 -7.78 -5.14 -1.19
N VAL A 106 -8.15 -4.63 -2.37
CA VAL A 106 -7.25 -3.82 -3.22
C VAL A 106 -6.92 -2.50 -2.54
N ARG A 107 -7.92 -1.76 -2.02
CA ARG A 107 -7.69 -0.47 -1.35
C ARG A 107 -6.74 -0.56 -0.16
N LYS A 108 -6.79 -1.65 0.62
CA LYS A 108 -5.83 -1.91 1.71
C LYS A 108 -4.39 -2.00 1.19
N SER A 109 -4.18 -2.64 0.05
CA SER A 109 -2.88 -2.72 -0.60
C SER A 109 -2.39 -1.33 -1.02
N VAL A 110 -3.23 -0.56 -1.70
CA VAL A 110 -2.92 0.80 -2.15
C VAL A 110 -2.53 1.69 -0.97
N ALA A 111 -3.31 1.66 0.12
CA ALA A 111 -3.01 2.42 1.33
C ALA A 111 -1.69 2.00 1.98
N ASN A 112 -1.40 0.69 2.04
CA ASN A 112 -0.14 0.20 2.58
C ASN A 112 1.06 0.59 1.71
N ASN A 113 0.90 0.59 0.40
CA ASN A 113 1.92 1.02 -0.55
C ASN A 113 2.20 2.53 -0.41
N LEU A 114 1.15 3.35 -0.35
CA LEU A 114 1.26 4.79 -0.09
C LEU A 114 1.97 5.07 1.25
N ASN A 115 1.64 4.31 2.31
CA ASN A 115 2.32 4.41 3.60
C ASN A 115 3.78 3.95 3.57
N ASP A 116 4.15 3.05 2.66
CA ASP A 116 5.55 2.66 2.46
C ASP A 116 6.33 3.78 1.77
N ILE A 117 5.74 4.43 0.76
CA ILE A 117 6.31 5.58 0.06
C ILE A 117 6.50 6.75 1.03
N ALA A 118 5.53 7.02 1.91
CA ALA A 118 5.59 8.11 2.90
C ALA A 118 6.81 8.04 3.85
N LYS A 119 7.43 6.86 4.01
CA LYS A 119 8.61 6.68 4.86
C LYS A 119 9.88 7.29 4.26
N ASP A 120 9.96 7.37 2.94
CA ASP A 120 11.11 7.87 2.18
C ASP A 120 10.78 9.18 1.43
N HIS A 121 9.54 9.34 0.98
CA HIS A 121 9.06 10.46 0.15
C HIS A 121 7.78 11.09 0.71
N PRO A 122 7.80 11.69 1.92
CA PRO A 122 6.60 12.28 2.52
C PRO A 122 6.00 13.40 1.65
N GLY A 123 6.82 14.25 1.03
CA GLY A 123 6.35 15.35 0.16
C GLY A 123 5.52 14.86 -1.04
N VAL A 124 5.97 13.80 -1.71
CA VAL A 124 5.25 13.18 -2.84
C VAL A 124 3.90 12.63 -2.40
N VAL A 125 3.84 12.02 -1.21
CA VAL A 125 2.56 11.54 -0.65
C VAL A 125 1.64 12.69 -0.32
N LEU A 126 2.15 13.80 0.23
CA LEU A 126 1.35 14.99 0.52
C LEU A 126 0.75 15.60 -0.76
N GLU A 127 1.54 15.71 -1.82
CA GLU A 127 1.05 16.14 -3.14
C GLU A 127 -0.04 15.20 -3.67
N THR A 128 0.18 13.89 -3.58
CA THR A 128 -0.84 12.89 -3.97
C THR A 128 -2.14 13.09 -3.18
N VAL A 129 -2.04 13.29 -1.86
CA VAL A 129 -3.20 13.53 -0.99
C VAL A 129 -3.96 14.79 -1.38
N ARG A 130 -3.25 15.90 -1.68
CA ARG A 130 -3.90 17.14 -2.13
C ARG A 130 -4.69 16.93 -3.42
N CYS A 131 -4.17 16.13 -4.35
CA CYS A 131 -4.86 15.81 -5.61
C CYS A 131 -6.05 14.86 -5.43
N TRP A 132 -5.96 13.93 -4.48
CA TRP A 132 -6.94 12.85 -4.32
C TRP A 132 -8.09 13.16 -3.35
N LYS A 133 -7.86 14.03 -2.38
CA LYS A 133 -8.81 14.31 -1.30
C LYS A 133 -10.12 14.89 -1.84
N GLY A 134 -11.24 14.33 -1.37
CA GLY A 134 -12.59 14.79 -1.71
C GLY A 134 -13.10 14.33 -3.07
N VAL A 135 -12.31 13.56 -3.85
CA VAL A 135 -12.73 13.07 -5.17
C VAL A 135 -13.69 11.88 -5.07
N ASP A 136 -13.40 10.92 -4.18
CA ASP A 136 -14.26 9.75 -3.94
C ASP A 136 -14.10 9.27 -2.48
N PRO A 137 -15.17 8.86 -1.78
CA PRO A 137 -15.10 8.41 -0.39
C PRO A 137 -14.15 7.22 -0.15
N LYS A 138 -13.98 6.33 -1.14
CA LYS A 138 -13.04 5.21 -1.10
C LYS A 138 -11.60 5.71 -1.19
N THR A 139 -11.36 6.72 -2.03
CA THR A 139 -10.06 7.39 -2.13
C THR A 139 -9.72 8.11 -0.83
N ASP A 140 -10.68 8.80 -0.22
CA ASP A 140 -10.51 9.45 1.08
C ASP A 140 -10.16 8.44 2.19
N TRP A 141 -10.72 7.24 2.13
CA TRP A 141 -10.33 6.15 3.02
C TRP A 141 -8.88 5.71 2.79
N ILE A 142 -8.44 5.58 1.52
CA ILE A 142 -7.07 5.20 1.18
C ILE A 142 -6.08 6.22 1.72
N ILE A 143 -6.28 7.52 1.45
CA ILE A 143 -5.35 8.57 1.89
C ILE A 143 -5.24 8.59 3.42
N ARG A 144 -6.35 8.44 4.15
CA ARG A 144 -6.34 8.41 5.62
C ARG A 144 -5.51 7.24 6.14
N GLN A 145 -5.68 6.05 5.55
CA GLN A 145 -4.91 4.86 5.93
C GLN A 145 -3.44 4.93 5.48
N GLY A 146 -3.17 5.54 4.33
CA GLY A 146 -1.83 5.70 3.75
C GLY A 146 -0.98 6.73 4.48
N CYS A 147 -1.59 7.76 5.07
CA CYS A 147 -0.88 8.79 5.83
C CYS A 147 -0.68 8.44 7.32
N ARG A 148 -1.11 7.27 7.80
CA ARG A 148 -1.09 6.91 9.23
C ARG A 148 0.28 7.08 9.89
N THR A 149 1.38 6.79 9.18
CA THR A 149 2.73 6.99 9.72
C THR A 149 3.06 8.48 9.89
N LEU A 150 2.63 9.34 8.95
CA LEU A 150 2.85 10.79 9.05
C LEU A 150 1.95 11.42 10.12
N ILE A 151 0.69 10.98 10.22
CA ILE A 151 -0.24 11.40 11.28
C ILE A 151 0.34 11.07 12.67
N ARG A 152 0.87 9.86 12.86
CA ARG A 152 1.50 9.45 14.12
C ARG A 152 2.76 10.23 14.46
N LYS A 153 3.43 10.81 13.46
CA LYS A 153 4.59 11.70 13.65
C LYS A 153 4.18 13.16 13.92
N ALA A 154 2.88 13.45 13.97
CA ALA A 154 2.34 14.79 14.14
C ALA A 154 2.87 15.80 13.11
N ASP A 155 2.99 15.37 11.85
CA ASP A 155 3.36 16.25 10.75
C ASP A 155 2.32 17.38 10.61
N PRO A 156 2.69 18.67 10.78
CA PRO A 156 1.73 19.78 10.85
C PRO A 156 0.87 19.93 9.59
N GLU A 157 1.47 19.67 8.42
CA GLU A 157 0.80 19.78 7.14
C GLU A 157 -0.24 18.66 6.98
N VAL A 158 0.11 17.43 7.34
CA VAL A 158 -0.83 16.30 7.37
C VAL A 158 -1.98 16.56 8.34
N LEU A 159 -1.70 17.05 9.55
CA LEU A 159 -2.74 17.35 10.53
C LEU A 159 -3.71 18.41 10.00
N THR A 160 -3.21 19.43 9.32
CA THR A 160 -4.05 20.46 8.67
C THR A 160 -4.90 19.85 7.56
N LEU A 161 -4.32 19.02 6.67
CA LEU A 161 -5.04 18.37 5.56
C LEU A 161 -6.16 17.43 6.03
N PHE A 162 -6.03 16.83 7.21
CA PHE A 162 -7.06 15.98 7.81
C PHE A 162 -7.98 16.71 8.79
N GLY A 163 -7.79 18.02 9.00
CA GLY A 163 -8.64 18.85 9.87
C GLY A 163 -8.36 18.70 11.37
N TYR A 164 -7.21 18.12 11.75
CA TYR A 164 -6.80 17.97 13.15
C TYR A 164 -6.16 19.24 13.74
N ALA A 165 -5.67 20.15 12.90
CA ALA A 165 -4.99 21.37 13.35
C ALA A 165 -5.95 22.49 13.81
N ALA A 166 -7.27 22.33 13.62
CA ALA A 166 -8.25 23.41 13.80
C ALA A 166 -8.73 23.64 15.25
N ASP A 167 -8.33 22.82 16.24
CA ASP A 167 -8.79 22.97 17.64
C ASP A 167 -7.63 23.17 18.65
N ALA A 168 -6.68 24.05 18.34
CA ALA A 168 -5.77 24.60 19.37
C ALA A 168 -6.45 25.69 20.24
N GLY A 169 -7.79 25.71 20.26
CA GLY A 169 -8.62 26.69 20.97
C GLY A 169 -9.71 26.08 21.86
N SER A 170 -9.71 24.76 22.10
CA SER A 170 -10.50 24.19 23.18
C SER A 170 -9.61 24.02 24.40
N ASP A 171 -9.86 24.81 25.45
CA ASP A 171 -9.30 24.59 26.79
C ASP A 171 -9.49 23.11 27.17
N LEU A 172 -8.40 22.34 27.07
CA LEU A 172 -8.32 20.99 27.61
C LEU A 172 -8.25 21.12 29.13
N MET A 173 -9.41 21.26 29.75
CA MET A 173 -9.56 21.08 31.19
C MET A 173 -9.26 19.61 31.49
N ILE A 174 -8.07 19.34 32.02
CA ILE A 174 -7.71 18.04 32.60
C ILE A 174 -8.64 17.83 33.80
N GLY A 175 -9.76 17.15 33.57
CA GLY A 175 -10.68 16.72 34.61
C GLY A 175 -9.97 15.84 35.63
N ASN A 176 -10.29 16.08 36.90
CA ASN A 176 -9.69 15.48 38.10
C ASN A 176 -9.39 13.96 38.00
N PRO A 177 -8.34 13.47 38.70
CA PRO A 177 -7.92 12.08 38.65
C PRO A 177 -9.08 11.12 38.95
N CYS A 178 -9.35 10.23 38.00
CA CYS A 178 -10.30 9.13 38.16
C CYS A 178 -9.78 8.19 39.25
N GLN A 179 -10.34 8.27 40.47
CA GLN A 179 -10.09 7.29 41.51
C GLN A 179 -10.88 6.02 41.21
N LEU A 180 -10.19 4.99 40.71
CA LEU A 180 -10.74 3.65 40.59
C LEU A 180 -10.87 3.04 42.00
N GLN A 181 -12.10 2.96 42.52
CA GLN A 181 -12.39 2.19 43.73
C GLN A 181 -12.68 0.73 43.36
N TYR A 182 -11.77 -0.18 43.69
CA TYR A 182 -12.03 -1.61 43.66
C TYR A 182 -12.16 -2.16 45.09
N THR A 183 -13.25 -2.87 45.35
CA THR A 183 -13.47 -3.58 46.62
C THR A 183 -12.96 -5.01 46.46
N LEU A 184 -11.78 -5.32 47.01
CA LEU A 184 -11.28 -6.70 47.10
C LEU A 184 -12.03 -7.42 48.22
N ARG A 185 -12.95 -8.33 47.86
CA ARG A 185 -13.44 -9.35 48.79
C ARG A 185 -12.55 -10.57 48.69
N ILE A 186 -11.63 -10.69 49.65
CA ILE A 186 -10.90 -11.93 49.88
C ILE A 186 -11.87 -12.89 50.57
N ARG A 187 -12.03 -14.10 50.02
CA ARG A 187 -12.72 -15.21 50.66
C ARG A 187 -11.77 -15.99 51.54
#